data_AF-A0A293LTV4-F1
#
_entry.id   AF-A0A293LTV4-F1
#
_cell.length_a   1.000
_cell.length_b   1.000
_cell.length_c   1.000
_cell.angle_alpha   90.00
_cell.angle_beta   90.00
_cell.angle_gamma   90.00
#
_symmetry.space_group_name_H-M   'P 1'
#
loop_
_entity.id
_entity.type
_entity.pdbx_description
1 polymer ?
#
loop_
_entity_poly.entity_id
_entity_poly.type
_entity_poly.pdbx_seq_one_letter_code
_entity_poly.pdbx_strand_id
1 'polypeptide(L)'
;MPLYCAVVGCTNVIGNRYHTVPSNIDRRRAWLRAIGRPKETAHRILVCPAHFEPEAYEHVIAVREMLCKDTRRVLRRDAVPTLLLPQKIPSPPKRARLVFLPVFF
;
A
#
# COMPACT_ATOMS: atom_id res chain seq x y z
N MET A 1 10.66 7.54 19.51
CA MET A 1 9.99 8.11 18.32
C MET A 1 8.85 7.18 17.92
N PRO A 2 7.58 7.64 17.87
CA PRO A 2 6.50 6.82 17.37
C PRO A 2 6.72 6.50 15.89
N LEU A 3 6.58 5.22 15.54
CA LEU A 3 6.65 4.76 14.16
C LEU A 3 5.30 5.06 13.51
N TYR A 4 5.29 5.84 12.43
CA TYR A 4 4.09 6.20 11.68
C TYR A 4 4.03 5.43 10.35
N CYS A 5 2.82 5.14 9.89
CA CYS A 5 2.61 4.57 8.56
C CYS A 5 2.98 5.60 7.49
N ALA A 6 3.76 5.20 6.49
CA ALA A 6 4.20 6.08 5.41
C ALA A 6 3.13 6.31 4.33
N VAL A 7 2.03 5.54 4.35
CA VAL A 7 0.91 5.69 3.43
C VAL A 7 0.26 7.06 3.64
N VAL A 8 0.13 7.83 2.56
CA VAL A 8 -0.48 9.17 2.61
C VAL A 8 -1.94 9.05 3.06
N GLY A 9 -2.31 9.79 4.11
CA GLY A 9 -3.66 9.77 4.67
C GLY A 9 -3.92 8.65 5.68
N CYS A 10 -2.95 7.78 5.97
CA CYS A 10 -3.10 6.76 7.00
C CYS A 10 -2.90 7.37 8.40
N THR A 11 -3.95 7.34 9.23
CA THR A 11 -3.93 7.77 10.64
C THR A 11 -3.70 6.61 11.60
N ASN A 12 -3.38 5.43 11.08
CA ASN A 12 -3.31 4.22 11.87
C ASN A 12 -2.02 4.19 12.70
N VAL A 13 -2.18 4.10 14.02
CA VAL A 13 -1.09 4.19 15.00
C VAL A 13 -0.74 2.85 15.62
N ILE A 14 -1.17 1.72 15.01
CA ILE A 14 -0.98 0.36 15.56
C ILE A 14 0.52 0.11 15.79
N GLY A 15 0.94 0.36 17.03
CA GLY A 15 2.30 0.78 17.36
C GLY A 15 3.39 -0.28 17.26
N ASN A 16 3.07 -1.53 16.93
CA ASN A 16 4.02 -2.63 17.14
C ASN A 16 4.23 -3.58 15.95
N ARG A 17 3.57 -3.41 14.79
CA ARG A 17 3.67 -4.41 13.70
C ARG A 17 3.76 -3.80 12.31
N TYR A 18 4.67 -2.85 12.12
CA TYR A 18 4.92 -2.26 10.81
C TYR A 18 5.81 -3.15 9.93
N HIS A 19 5.51 -3.19 8.64
CA HIS A 19 6.37 -3.80 7.62
C HIS A 19 7.30 -2.76 7.03
N THR A 20 8.58 -3.11 6.93
CA THR A 20 9.56 -2.26 6.24
C THR A 20 9.51 -2.55 4.75
N VAL A 21 9.64 -1.50 3.92
CA VAL A 21 9.76 -1.66 2.47
C VAL A 21 10.93 -2.60 2.13
N PRO A 22 10.74 -3.57 1.21
CA PRO A 22 11.78 -4.53 0.85
C PRO A 22 13.01 -3.87 0.22
N SER A 23 14.18 -4.51 0.39
CA SER A 23 15.45 -4.05 -0.21
C SER A 23 15.51 -4.27 -1.72
N ASN A 24 14.73 -5.20 -2.27
CA ASN A 24 14.65 -5.44 -3.71
C ASN A 24 14.06 -4.22 -4.42
N ILE A 25 14.77 -3.72 -5.44
CA ILE A 25 14.48 -2.45 -6.12
C ILE A 25 13.10 -2.47 -6.79
N ASP A 26 12.75 -3.55 -7.49
CA ASP A 26 11.48 -3.64 -8.22
C ASP A 26 10.29 -3.66 -7.27
N ARG A 27 10.40 -4.43 -6.20
CA ARG A 27 9.38 -4.47 -5.14
C ARG A 27 9.28 -3.15 -4.39
N ARG A 28 10.41 -2.52 -4.09
CA ARG A 28 10.48 -1.19 -3.48
C ARG A 28 9.72 -0.18 -4.32
N ARG A 29 9.99 -0.14 -5.63
CA ARG A 29 9.27 0.74 -6.58
C ARG A 29 7.78 0.45 -6.61
N ALA A 30 7.37 -0.82 -6.60
CA ALA A 30 5.95 -1.19 -6.55
C ALA A 30 5.26 -0.66 -5.29
N TRP A 31 5.87 -0.86 -4.11
CA TRP A 31 5.36 -0.33 -2.84
C TRP A 31 5.32 1.19 -2.83
N LEU A 32 6.39 1.86 -3.24
CA LEU A 32 6.48 3.32 -3.31
C LEU A 32 5.39 3.93 -4.19
N ARG A 33 5.14 3.32 -5.36
CA ARG A 33 4.04 3.72 -6.25
C ARG A 33 2.68 3.52 -5.59
N ALA A 34 2.47 2.37 -4.96
CA ALA A 34 1.21 2.05 -4.29
C ALA A 34 0.89 3.04 -3.17
N ILE A 35 1.85 3.32 -2.29
CA ILE A 35 1.66 4.22 -1.13
C ILE A 35 1.63 5.71 -1.49
N GLY A 36 1.72 6.07 -2.78
CA GLY A 36 1.71 7.45 -3.25
C GLY A 36 3.02 8.22 -3.01
N ARG A 37 4.15 7.53 -2.82
CA ARG A 37 5.48 8.12 -2.61
C ARG A 37 6.47 7.65 -3.68
N PRO A 38 6.38 8.14 -4.93
CA PRO A 38 7.21 7.64 -6.02
C PRO A 38 8.71 7.96 -5.87
N LYS A 39 9.08 8.90 -5.00
CA LYS A 39 10.48 9.26 -4.73
C LYS A 39 11.05 8.33 -3.65
N GLU A 40 12.23 7.78 -3.92
CA GLU A 40 12.99 7.03 -2.91
C GLU A 40 13.40 7.98 -1.77
N THR A 41 12.93 7.71 -0.56
CA THR A 41 13.39 8.42 0.63
C THR A 41 14.46 7.61 1.35
N ALA A 42 15.48 8.30 1.89
CA ALA A 42 16.55 7.70 2.67
C ALA A 42 16.06 7.12 4.02
N HIS A 43 14.88 7.54 4.50
CA HIS A 43 14.30 7.06 5.74
C HIS A 43 13.65 5.69 5.58
N ARG A 44 13.66 4.89 6.67
CA ARG A 44 12.94 3.61 6.74
C ARG A 44 11.45 3.86 6.56
N ILE A 45 10.90 3.38 5.45
CA ILE A 45 9.48 3.48 5.13
C ILE A 45 8.77 2.29 5.76
N LEU A 46 7.78 2.61 6.60
CA LEU A 46 7.02 1.65 7.38
C LEU A 46 5.57 1.65 6.91
N VAL A 47 5.00 0.47 6.70
CA VAL A 47 3.61 0.31 6.26
C VAL A 47 2.88 -0.56 7.26
N CYS A 48 1.70 -0.13 7.72
CA CYS A 48 0.91 -0.88 8.69
C CYS A 48 0.23 -2.09 8.02
N PRO A 49 -0.11 -3.14 8.80
CA PRO A 49 -0.63 -4.39 8.25
C PRO A 49 -2.01 -4.23 7.61
N ALA A 50 -2.74 -3.15 7.91
CA ALA A 50 -4.05 -2.85 7.34
C ALA A 50 -4.01 -2.57 5.81
N HIS A 51 -2.82 -2.32 5.25
CA HIS A 51 -2.66 -2.10 3.81
C HIS A 51 -2.40 -3.39 3.01
N PHE A 52 -2.29 -4.54 3.68
CA PHE A 52 -2.06 -5.83 3.07
C PHE A 52 -3.27 -6.73 3.26
N GLU A 53 -3.66 -7.45 2.23
CA GLU A 53 -4.66 -8.49 2.35
C GLU A 53 -4.16 -9.63 3.26
N PRO A 54 -5.05 -10.32 3.99
CA PRO A 54 -4.68 -11.49 4.79
C PRO A 54 -3.94 -12.57 3.97
N GLU A 55 -4.27 -12.70 2.69
CA GLU A 55 -3.66 -13.66 1.75
C GLU A 55 -2.25 -13.26 1.28
N ALA A 56 -1.87 -12.00 1.48
CA ALA A 56 -0.54 -11.49 1.18
C ALA A 56 0.51 -11.95 2.22
N TYR A 57 0.07 -12.56 3.32
CA TYR A 57 0.94 -13.13 4.34
C TYR A 57 1.29 -14.58 4.03
N GLU A 58 2.50 -14.98 4.39
CA GLU A 58 2.90 -16.38 4.28
C GLU A 58 2.12 -17.24 5.29
N HIS A 59 1.56 -18.36 4.83
CA HIS A 59 0.86 -19.34 5.68
C HIS A 59 1.75 -20.01 6.74
N VAL A 60 3.04 -19.66 6.78
CA VAL A 60 4.04 -20.13 7.75
C VAL A 60 3.68 -19.75 9.20
N ILE A 61 2.72 -18.85 9.40
CA ILE A 61 2.20 -18.47 10.73
C ILE A 61 1.68 -19.71 11.50
N ALA A 62 0.91 -20.59 10.86
CA ALA A 62 0.34 -21.78 11.53
C ALA A 62 1.44 -22.72 12.05
N VAL A 63 2.52 -22.92 11.27
CA VAL A 63 3.66 -23.75 11.66
C VAL A 63 4.49 -23.08 12.77
N ARG A 64 4.61 -21.75 12.76
CA ARG A 64 5.37 -21.02 13.79
C ARG A 64 4.64 -20.92 15.13
N GLU A 65 3.32 -20.76 15.11
CA GLU A 65 2.47 -20.79 16.30
C GLU A 65 2.56 -22.14 17.01
N MET A 66 2.53 -23.25 16.25
CA MET A 66 2.74 -24.60 16.80
C MET A 66 4.13 -24.80 17.43
N LEU A 67 5.13 -24.03 17.00
CA LEU A 67 6.52 -24.15 17.47
C LEU A 67 6.89 -23.12 18.55
N CYS A 68 5.94 -22.33 19.05
CA CYS A 68 6.20 -21.21 19.98
C CYS A 68 7.30 -20.25 19.48
N LYS A 69 7.46 -20.11 18.17
CA LYS A 69 8.44 -19.20 17.55
C LYS A 69 7.80 -17.86 17.25
N ASP A 70 8.63 -16.82 17.15
CA ASP A 70 8.24 -15.43 16.88
C ASP A 70 7.13 -15.33 15.82
N THR A 71 5.94 -14.94 16.26
CA THR A 71 4.68 -14.89 15.48
C THR A 71 4.59 -13.65 14.60
N ARG A 72 5.71 -12.97 14.35
CA ARG A 72 5.80 -11.90 13.35
C ARG A 72 5.23 -12.38 12.02
N ARG A 73 4.17 -11.70 11.59
CA ARG A 73 3.55 -11.93 10.28
C ARG A 73 4.57 -11.59 9.19
N VAL A 74 4.86 -12.55 8.32
CA VAL A 74 5.78 -12.37 7.19
C VAL A 74 4.96 -12.17 5.93
N LEU A 75 5.26 -11.11 5.18
CA LEU A 75 4.65 -10.87 3.89
C LEU A 75 5.32 -11.74 2.84
N ARG A 76 4.52 -12.28 1.91
CA ARG A 76 5.03 -13.04 0.78
C ARG A 76 5.97 -12.20 -0.09
N ARG A 77 6.76 -12.87 -0.93
CA ARG A 77 7.70 -12.21 -1.86
C ARG A 77 7.03 -11.37 -2.94
N ASP A 78 5.78 -11.65 -3.24
CA ASP A 78 4.93 -10.95 -4.21
C ASP A 78 3.98 -9.94 -3.56
N ALA A 79 3.89 -9.93 -2.22
CA ALA A 79 3.01 -9.03 -1.50
C ALA A 79 3.35 -7.55 -1.78
N VAL A 80 2.32 -6.81 -2.20
CA VAL A 80 2.28 -5.37 -2.35
C VAL A 80 1.13 -4.82 -1.51
N PRO A 81 1.24 -3.59 -0.98
CA PRO A 81 0.12 -2.97 -0.28
C PRO A 81 -0.94 -2.63 -1.32
N THR A 82 -2.11 -3.24 -1.22
CA THR A 82 -3.22 -3.05 -2.18
C THR A 82 -4.40 -2.35 -1.52
N LEU A 83 -4.54 -2.45 -0.20
CA LEU A 83 -5.67 -1.94 0.56
C LEU A 83 -5.41 -0.53 1.08
N LEU A 84 -6.47 0.29 1.11
CA LEU A 84 -6.48 1.63 1.75
C LEU A 84 -5.34 2.54 1.29
N LEU A 85 -4.96 2.41 0.02
CA LEU A 85 -3.99 3.31 -0.60
C LEU A 85 -4.63 4.70 -0.79
N PRO A 86 -3.82 5.78 -0.85
CA PRO A 86 -4.33 7.09 -1.23
C PRO A 86 -5.04 6.94 -2.57
N GLN A 87 -6.36 7.14 -2.57
CA GLN A 87 -7.14 7.04 -3.78
C GLN A 87 -6.57 8.07 -4.76
N LYS A 88 -6.01 7.58 -5.89
CA LYS A 88 -5.96 8.40 -7.10
C LYS A 88 -7.42 8.68 -7.39
N ILE A 89 -7.94 9.82 -6.94
CA ILE A 89 -9.23 10.31 -7.42
C ILE A 89 -9.09 10.28 -8.94
N PRO A 90 -9.84 9.45 -9.68
CA PRO A 90 -9.82 9.53 -11.12
C PRO A 90 -10.25 10.95 -11.44
N SER A 91 -9.39 11.70 -12.14
CA SER A 91 -9.69 13.07 -12.56
C SER A 91 -11.12 13.08 -13.12
N PRO A 92 -11.99 14.04 -12.73
CA PRO A 92 -13.34 14.11 -13.28
C PRO A 92 -13.23 14.07 -14.81
N PRO A 93 -14.08 13.28 -15.50
CA PRO A 93 -14.02 13.18 -16.95
C PRO A 93 -14.08 14.61 -17.51
N LYS A 94 -13.08 14.97 -18.33
CA LYS A 94 -13.05 16.27 -19.03
C LYS A 94 -14.40 16.40 -19.72
N ARG A 95 -15.23 17.35 -19.28
CA ARG A 95 -16.55 17.61 -19.86
C ARG A 95 -16.35 17.75 -21.38
N ALA A 96 -16.78 16.75 -22.15
CA ALA A 96 -16.89 16.89 -23.59
C ALA A 96 -17.89 18.01 -23.82
N ARG A 97 -17.44 19.07 -24.47
CA ARG A 97 -18.29 20.20 -24.87
C ARG A 97 -19.31 19.63 -25.86
N LEU A 98 -20.56 19.45 -25.45
CA LEU A 98 -21.66 19.14 -26.35
C LEU A 98 -21.74 20.27 -27.36
N VAL A 99 -21.26 20.03 -28.57
CA VAL A 99 -21.44 20.93 -29.70
C VAL A 99 -22.88 20.72 -30.16
N PHE A 100 -23.77 21.64 -29.80
CA PHE A 100 -25.09 21.73 -30.39
C PHE A 100 -24.89 22.07 -31.88
N LEU A 101 -25.10 21.08 -32.75
CA LEU A 101 -25.26 21.33 -34.18
C LEU A 101 -26.65 21.95 -34.39
N PRO A 102 -26.77 23.14 -34.98
CA PRO A 102 -28.08 23.68 -35.35
C PRO A 102 -28.62 22.86 -36.52
N VAL A 103 -29.76 22.20 -36.31
CA VAL A 103 -30.55 21.61 -37.39
C VAL A 103 -31.27 22.78 -38.08
N PHE A 104 -30.81 23.14 -39.27
CA PHE A 104 -31.54 24.04 -40.16
C PHE A 104 -32.62 23.23 -40.88
N PHE A 105 -33.88 23.68 -40.80
CA PHE A 105 -35.00 23.24 -41.63
C PHE A 105 -35.69 24.48 -42.20
#